data_AF-A0AAJ5UD82-F1
#
_entry.id   AF-A0AAJ5UD82-F1
#
_cell.length_a   1.000
_cell.length_b   1.000
_cell.length_c   1.000
_cell.angle_alpha   90.00
_cell.angle_beta   90.00
_cell.angle_gamma   90.00
#
_symmetry.space_group_name_H-M   'P 1'
#
loop_
_entity.id
_entity.type
_entity.pdbx_description
1 polymer ?
#
loop_
_entity_poly.entity_id
_entity_poly.type
_entity_poly.pdbx_seq_one_letter_code
_entity_poly.pdbx_strand_id
1 'polypeptide(L)' 'MTAEQVKTLFRQRGITFTSWAKEHGYSRNEVYRVLNGQTKANYGKSHEIAVKLGLKSGNVAA' A
#
# COMPACT_ATOMS: atom_id res chain seq x y z
N MET A 1 -8.08 -1.44 -6.79
CA MET A 1 -8.26 0.02 -6.56
C MET A 1 -7.14 0.81 -7.22
N THR A 2 -7.34 2.10 -7.52
CA THR A 2 -6.29 3.01 -8.00
C THR A 2 -5.60 3.74 -6.85
N ALA A 3 -4.40 4.28 -7.08
CA ALA A 3 -3.62 5.06 -6.11
C ALA A 3 -4.40 6.23 -5.50
N GLU A 4 -5.31 6.82 -6.28
CA GLU A 4 -6.18 7.91 -5.84
C GLU A 4 -7.23 7.43 -4.83
N GLN A 5 -7.83 6.26 -5.05
CA GLN A 5 -8.75 5.67 -4.08
C GLN A 5 -8.08 5.37 -2.75
N VAL A 6 -6.82 4.92 -2.77
CA VAL A 6 -6.05 4.72 -1.54
C VAL A 6 -5.85 6.07 -0.83
N LYS A 7 -5.44 7.13 -1.53
CA LYS A 7 -5.34 8.47 -0.93
C LYS A 7 -6.66 8.92 -0.31
N THR A 8 -7.78 8.66 -0.97
CA THR A 8 -9.12 8.98 -0.46
C THR A 8 -9.47 8.18 0.78
N LEU A 9 -9.21 6.86 0.81
CA LEU A 9 -9.42 6.01 1.99
C LEU A 9 -8.60 6.48 3.19
N PHE A 10 -7.35 6.86 2.96
CA PHE A 10 -6.47 7.37 4.00
C PHE A 10 -6.97 8.72 4.53
N ARG A 11 -7.43 9.61 3.64
CA ARG A 11 -8.09 10.86 4.05
C ARG A 11 -9.37 10.62 4.84
N GLN A 12 -10.23 9.69 4.40
CA GLN A 12 -11.47 9.35 5.11
C GLN A 12 -11.21 8.75 6.49
N ARG A 13 -10.17 7.92 6.63
CA ARG A 13 -9.77 7.34 7.92
C ARG A 13 -8.98 8.31 8.81
N GLY A 14 -8.53 9.44 8.29
CA GLY A 14 -7.65 10.36 9.02
C GLY A 14 -6.25 9.80 9.29
N ILE A 15 -5.81 8.78 8.54
CA ILE A 15 -4.53 8.09 8.75
C ILE A 15 -3.54 8.57 7.69
N THR A 16 -2.29 8.85 8.09
CA THR A 16 -1.22 9.17 7.14
C THR A 16 -0.53 7.90 6.65
N PHE A 17 -0.02 7.93 5.41
CA PHE A 17 0.81 6.84 4.87
C PHE A 17 2.00 6.49 5.76
N THR A 18 2.54 7.47 6.48
CA THR A 18 3.69 7.29 7.37
C THR A 18 3.30 6.53 8.63
N SER A 19 2.14 6.86 9.22
CA SER A 19 1.63 6.15 10.40
C SER A 19 1.21 4.74 10.05
N TRP A 20 0.49 4.57 8.94
CA TRP A 20 0.11 3.26 8.44
C TRP A 20 1.33 2.37 8.13
N ALA A 21 2.36 2.96 7.50
CA ALA A 21 3.61 2.24 7.24
C ALA A 21 4.25 1.77 8.55
N LYS A 22 4.37 2.65 9.56
CA LYS A 22 4.90 2.30 10.88
C LYS A 22 4.11 1.19 11.56
N GLU A 23 2.78 1.30 11.57
CA GLU A 23 1.89 0.32 12.21
C GLU A 23 2.01 -1.08 11.59
N HIS A 24 2.30 -1.15 10.28
CA HIS A 24 2.51 -2.41 9.58
C HIS A 24 3.99 -2.82 9.46
N GLY A 25 4.93 -2.08 10.05
CA GLY A 25 6.37 -2.38 9.99
C GLY A 25 7.04 -2.11 8.63
N TYR A 26 6.42 -1.27 7.79
CA TYR A 26 6.94 -0.85 6.49
C TYR A 26 7.57 0.54 6.54
N SER A 27 8.44 0.82 5.59
CA SER A 27 8.98 2.17 5.41
C SER A 27 8.05 3.03 4.57
N ARG A 28 7.93 4.33 4.89
CA ARG A 28 7.16 5.29 4.06
C ARG A 28 7.56 5.24 2.59
N ASN A 29 8.85 5.05 2.31
CA ASN A 29 9.36 5.01 0.95
C ASN A 29 8.85 3.79 0.18
N GLU A 30 8.71 2.63 0.83
CA GLU A 30 8.14 1.42 0.20
C GLU A 30 6.67 1.63 -0.16
N VAL A 31 5.90 2.24 0.75
CA VAL A 31 4.49 2.59 0.53
C VAL A 31 4.34 3.57 -0.63
N TYR A 32 5.17 4.61 -0.70
CA TYR A 32 5.18 5.55 -1.82
C TYR A 32 5.59 4.91 -3.15
N ARG A 33 6.58 4.01 -3.14
CA ARG A 33 7.01 3.27 -4.35
C ARG A 33 5.89 2.38 -4.89
N VAL A 34 5.07 1.79 -4.02
CA VAL A 34 3.88 1.02 -4.42
C VAL A 34 2.77 1.94 -4.93
N LEU A 35 2.49 3.03 -4.23
CA LEU A 35 1.47 4.02 -4.62
C LEU A 35 1.75 4.69 -5.96
N ASN A 36 3.01 5.06 -6.23
CA ASN A 36 3.43 5.64 -7.50
C ASN A 36 3.61 4.59 -8.61
N GLY A 37 3.41 3.30 -8.33
CA GLY A 37 3.63 2.23 -9.31
C GLY A 37 5.09 2.03 -9.72
N GLN A 38 6.05 2.61 -8.98
CA GLN A 38 7.48 2.42 -9.24
C GLN A 38 7.96 0.99 -8.95
N THR A 39 7.19 0.21 -8.19
CA THR A 39 7.45 -1.22 -8.00
C THR A 39 6.29 -2.04 -8.53
N LYS A 40 6.60 -3.13 -9.25
CA LYS A 40 5.60 -4.05 -9.81
C LYS A 40 4.85 -4.84 -8.72
N ALA A 41 5.34 -4.78 -7.46
CA ALA A 41 4.72 -5.43 -6.31
C ALA A 41 4.38 -6.90 -6.61
N ASN A 42 5.36 -7.61 -7.17
CA ASN A 42 5.20 -9.01 -7.55
C ASN A 42 5.47 -9.96 -6.38
N TYR A 43 6.34 -9.57 -5.45
CA TYR A 43 6.73 -10.37 -4.29
C TYR A 43 7.26 -9.47 -3.15
N GLY A 44 7.32 -10.03 -1.94
CA GLY A 44 7.86 -9.40 -0.73
C GLY A 44 7.01 -8.26 -0.19
N LYS A 45 7.62 -7.38 0.61
CA LYS A 45 6.95 -6.26 1.30
C LYS A 45 6.15 -5.38 0.35
N SER A 46 6.68 -5.10 -0.84
CA SER A 46 5.99 -4.33 -1.88
C SER A 46 4.67 -4.96 -2.32
N HIS A 47 4.62 -6.29 -2.43
CA HIS A 47 3.40 -7.04 -2.76
C HIS A 47 2.40 -6.98 -1.60
N GLU A 48 2.85 -7.26 -0.39
CA GLU A 48 2.00 -7.20 0.81
C GLU A 48 1.36 -5.82 0.99
N ILE A 49 2.14 -4.75 0.77
CA ILE A 49 1.65 -3.37 0.81
C ILE A 49 0.60 -3.16 -0.28
N ALA A 50 0.86 -3.59 -1.52
CA ALA A 50 -0.10 -3.43 -2.63
C ALA A 50 -1.42 -4.18 -2.37
N VAL A 51 -1.36 -5.36 -1.75
CA VAL A 51 -2.53 -6.16 -1.35
C VAL A 51 -3.27 -5.49 -0.20
N LYS A 52 -2.57 -5.09 0.88
CA LYS A 52 -3.20 -4.42 2.04
C LYS A 52 -3.81 -3.07 1.68
N LEU A 53 -3.21 -2.33 0.73
CA LEU A 53 -3.76 -1.09 0.21
C LEU A 53 -4.91 -1.32 -0.80
N GLY A 54 -5.18 -2.56 -1.20
CA GLY A 54 -6.19 -2.90 -2.20
C GLY A 54 -5.84 -2.44 -3.63
N LEU A 55 -4.59 -2.03 -3.87
CA LEU A 55 -4.10 -1.62 -5.19
C LEU A 55 -4.04 -2.79 -6.16
N LYS A 56 -3.79 -3.99 -5.64
CA LYS A 56 -3.71 -5.22 -6.43
C LYS A 56 -4.61 -6.26 -5.79
N SER A 57 -5.56 -6.79 -6.56
CA SER A 57 -6.27 -8.04 -6.23
C SER A 57 -5.33 -9.21 -6.50
N GLY A 58 -4.18 -9.23 -5.83
CA GLY A 58 -3.33 -10.40 -5.80
C GLY A 58 -3.98 -11.38 -4.84
N ASN A 59 -4.50 -12.48 -5.37
CA ASN A 59 -4.91 -13.63 -4.58
C ASN A 59 -3.74 -13.99 -3.65
N VAL A 60 -3.84 -13.62 -2.37
CA VAL A 60 -2.96 -14.20 -1.35
C VAL A 60 -3.44 -15.63 -1.21
N ALA A 61 -2.76 -16.54 -1.92
CA ALA A 61 -2.96 -17.96 -1.69
C ALA A 61 -2.78 -18.21 -0.19
N ALA A 62 -3.84 -18.75 0.41
CA ALA A 62 -3.97 -19.07 1.82
C ALA A 62 -2.85 -20.01 2.31
#